data_AF-A0A7W4P1V3-F1
#
_entry.id   AF-A0A7W4P1V3-F1
#
_cell.length_a   1.000
_cell.length_b   1.000
_cell.length_c   1.000
_cell.angle_alpha   90.00
_cell.angle_beta   90.00
_cell.angle_gamma   90.00
#
_symmetry.space_group_name_H-M   'P 1'
#
loop_
_entity.id
_entity.type
_entity.pdbx_description
1 polymer ?
#
loop_
_entity_poly.entity_id
_entity_poly.type
_entity_poly.pdbx_seq_one_letter_code
_entity_poly.pdbx_strand_id
1 'polypeptide(L)'
;MMQGRRLPQGSLPGGAGNIFRGMLLLGRGRRDGMGCFGATPDAVLTALAPRIALWLVGGLLTIAQAPGGLSGTKVVFSLCLVLAPAVVTHLLARLWGREALWPRYMTAALWCDWLVLFVMLGSVALLAVVLPSGTNTLKAVLLLNGVVLGYNLWLTWFVARVGLALGVWRAIVVVIAVASAVLGLGELSALLPPHYAPWQDFLALPTSHGVG
;
A
#
# COMPACT_ATOMS: atom_id res chain seq x y z
N MET A 1 -18.26 24.24 44.68
CA MET A 1 -18.87 24.13 43.33
C MET A 1 -17.78 23.71 42.35
N MET A 2 -17.75 22.43 41.97
CA MET A 2 -16.72 21.88 41.07
C MET A 2 -17.13 22.09 39.62
N GLN A 3 -16.45 23.01 38.95
CA GLN A 3 -16.58 23.22 37.51
C GLN A 3 -15.78 22.13 36.80
N GLY A 4 -16.48 21.06 36.42
CA GLY A 4 -15.94 19.99 35.59
C GLY A 4 -15.37 20.56 34.31
N ARG A 5 -14.05 20.60 34.23
CA ARG A 5 -13.28 20.82 33.00
C ARG A 5 -13.71 19.73 32.02
N ARG A 6 -14.60 20.04 31.07
CA ARG A 6 -14.84 19.18 29.92
C ARG A 6 -13.53 19.17 29.13
N LEU A 7 -12.75 18.11 29.29
CA LEU A 7 -11.68 17.80 28.34
C LEU A 7 -12.33 17.73 26.96
N PRO A 8 -11.77 18.37 25.92
CA PRO A 8 -12.26 18.18 24.56
C PRO A 8 -12.26 16.68 24.31
N GLN A 9 -13.44 16.12 24.03
CA GLN A 9 -13.64 14.71 23.70
C GLN A 9 -12.61 14.36 22.63
N GLY A 10 -11.58 13.61 23.04
CA GLY A 10 -10.65 13.00 22.11
C GLY A 10 -11.49 12.19 21.14
N SER A 11 -11.45 12.60 19.88
CA SER A 11 -12.02 11.89 18.75
C SER A 11 -11.81 10.39 18.95
N LEU A 12 -12.90 9.62 18.86
CA LEU A 12 -12.85 8.17 19.02
C LEU A 12 -11.73 7.59 18.12
N PRO A 13 -10.96 6.61 18.59
CA PRO A 13 -10.05 5.85 17.73
C PRO A 13 -10.83 5.35 16.51
N GLY A 14 -10.41 5.72 15.29
CA GLY A 14 -11.10 5.37 14.04
C GLY A 14 -11.92 6.48 13.35
N GLY A 15 -12.03 7.68 13.91
CA GLY A 15 -12.59 8.83 13.17
C GLY A 15 -11.67 9.26 12.00
N ALA A 16 -12.22 9.67 10.86
CA ALA A 16 -11.45 10.04 9.66
C ALA A 16 -10.33 11.06 9.95
N GLY A 17 -10.61 12.12 10.74
CA GLY A 17 -9.60 13.11 11.14
C GLY A 17 -8.45 12.52 11.98
N ASN A 18 -8.72 11.51 12.81
CA ASN A 18 -7.68 10.80 13.55
C ASN A 18 -6.85 9.91 12.62
N ILE A 19 -7.47 9.26 11.64
CA ILE A 19 -6.77 8.42 10.66
C ILE A 19 -5.78 9.27 9.86
N PHE A 20 -6.19 10.43 9.33
CA PHE A 20 -5.29 11.34 8.62
C PHE A 20 -4.16 11.87 9.51
N ARG A 21 -4.46 12.20 10.78
CA ARG A 21 -3.43 12.57 11.75
C ARG A 21 -2.46 11.41 12.00
N GLY A 22 -2.96 10.19 12.13
CA GLY A 22 -2.17 8.97 12.31
C GLY A 22 -1.24 8.72 11.12
N MET A 23 -1.76 8.85 9.89
CA MET A 23 -0.99 8.78 8.65
C MET A 23 0.15 9.81 8.65
N LEU A 24 -0.14 11.08 8.89
CA LEU A 24 0.86 12.14 8.90
C LEU A 24 1.92 11.93 9.99
N LEU A 25 1.53 11.48 11.17
CA LEU A 25 2.46 11.18 12.26
C LEU A 25 3.36 10.00 11.91
N LEU A 26 2.80 8.90 11.40
CA LEU A 26 3.57 7.72 10.98
C LEU A 26 4.48 8.02 9.78
N GLY A 27 3.99 8.76 8.78
CA GLY A 27 4.76 9.21 7.63
C GLY A 27 5.95 10.11 7.98
N ARG A 28 5.90 10.77 9.15
CA ARG A 28 7.02 11.54 9.70
C ARG A 28 7.88 10.76 10.71
N GLY A 29 7.62 9.46 10.89
CA GLY A 29 8.40 8.60 11.78
C GLY A 29 8.04 8.74 13.27
N ARG A 30 6.86 9.30 13.59
CA ARG A 30 6.38 9.42 14.98
C ARG A 30 5.50 8.23 15.35
N ARG A 31 5.93 7.49 16.37
CA ARG A 31 5.27 6.26 16.84
C ARG A 31 3.87 6.52 17.40
N ASP A 32 3.64 7.72 17.92
CA ASP A 32 2.36 8.16 18.49
C ASP A 32 1.19 8.00 17.51
N GLY A 33 1.47 8.05 16.19
CA GLY A 33 0.46 7.85 15.15
C GLY A 33 -0.25 6.50 15.21
N MET A 34 0.39 5.45 15.75
CA MET A 34 -0.26 4.13 15.90
C MET A 34 -1.50 4.17 16.80
N GLY A 35 -1.53 5.07 17.79
CA GLY A 35 -2.66 5.22 18.70
C GLY A 35 -3.93 5.74 18.02
N CYS A 36 -3.81 6.35 16.84
CA CYS A 36 -4.93 6.91 16.08
C CYS A 36 -5.74 5.85 15.32
N PHE A 37 -5.18 4.65 15.14
CA PHE A 37 -5.82 3.56 14.39
C PHE A 37 -6.57 2.60 15.33
N GLY A 38 -7.74 2.13 14.86
CA GLY A 38 -8.52 1.11 15.54
C GLY A 38 -7.80 -0.23 15.59
N ALA A 39 -8.03 -1.00 16.65
CA ALA A 39 -7.46 -2.34 16.85
C ALA A 39 -8.51 -3.46 16.62
N THR A 40 -9.60 -3.16 15.93
CA THR A 40 -10.72 -4.08 15.69
C THR A 40 -10.71 -4.61 14.26
N PRO A 41 -11.29 -5.80 14.00
CA PRO A 41 -11.49 -6.31 12.64
C PRO A 41 -12.28 -5.34 11.75
N ASP A 42 -13.28 -4.65 12.30
CA ASP A 42 -14.06 -3.63 11.56
C ASP A 42 -13.18 -2.48 11.08
N ALA A 43 -12.18 -2.07 11.87
CA ALA A 43 -11.21 -1.05 11.46
C ALA A 43 -10.30 -1.53 10.31
N VAL A 44 -10.06 -2.84 10.19
CA VAL A 44 -9.32 -3.42 9.07
C VAL A 44 -10.19 -3.48 7.83
N LEU A 45 -11.45 -3.91 7.96
CA LEU A 45 -12.41 -3.97 6.85
C LEU A 45 -12.71 -2.58 6.28
N THR A 46 -12.87 -1.58 7.13
CA THR A 46 -13.06 -0.18 6.69
C THR A 46 -11.83 0.39 5.99
N ALA A 47 -10.62 0.00 6.39
CA ALA A 47 -9.38 0.39 5.69
C ALA A 47 -9.19 -0.38 4.37
N LEU A 48 -9.70 -1.61 4.26
CA LEU A 48 -9.71 -2.41 3.04
C LEU A 48 -10.76 -1.94 2.04
N ALA A 49 -11.89 -1.41 2.51
CA ALA A 49 -13.04 -1.08 1.66
C ALA A 49 -12.69 -0.16 0.47
N PRO A 50 -11.93 0.95 0.64
CA PRO A 50 -11.53 1.79 -0.50
C PRO A 50 -10.68 1.04 -1.53
N ARG A 51 -9.79 0.15 -1.06
CA ARG A 51 -8.93 -0.64 -1.94
C ARG A 51 -9.77 -1.64 -2.73
N ILE A 52 -10.64 -2.38 -2.05
CA ILE A 52 -11.57 -3.33 -2.70
C ILE A 52 -12.48 -2.61 -3.70
N ALA A 53 -13.03 -1.45 -3.34
CA ALA A 53 -13.87 -0.65 -4.23
C ALA A 53 -13.12 -0.22 -5.50
N LEU A 54 -11.89 0.31 -5.38
CA LEU A 54 -11.08 0.65 -6.54
C LEU A 54 -10.76 -0.55 -7.42
N TRP A 55 -10.49 -1.72 -6.83
CA TRP A 55 -10.22 -2.94 -7.59
C TRP A 55 -11.46 -3.48 -8.29
N LEU A 56 -12.62 -3.45 -7.64
CA LEU A 56 -13.89 -3.87 -8.24
C LEU A 56 -14.27 -2.95 -9.40
N VAL A 57 -14.19 -1.63 -9.20
CA VAL A 57 -14.49 -0.66 -10.26
C VAL A 57 -13.46 -0.75 -11.38
N GLY A 58 -12.17 -0.79 -11.05
CA GLY A 58 -11.09 -0.93 -12.02
C GLY A 58 -11.23 -2.21 -12.84
N GLY A 59 -11.39 -3.36 -12.18
CA GLY A 59 -11.58 -4.66 -12.83
C GLY A 59 -12.85 -4.73 -13.69
N LEU A 60 -13.97 -4.16 -13.21
CA LEU A 60 -15.21 -4.11 -13.98
C LEU A 60 -15.05 -3.24 -15.22
N LEU A 61 -14.35 -2.10 -15.12
CA LEU A 61 -14.02 -1.26 -16.27
C LEU A 61 -13.12 -2.00 -17.26
N THR A 62 -12.12 -2.77 -16.79
CA THR A 62 -11.26 -3.56 -17.69
C THR A 62 -12.05 -4.65 -18.41
N ILE A 63 -12.98 -5.33 -17.72
CA ILE A 63 -13.90 -6.30 -18.32
C ILE A 63 -14.80 -5.63 -19.36
N ALA A 64 -15.35 -4.46 -19.04
CA ALA A 64 -16.28 -3.73 -19.92
C ALA A 64 -15.58 -3.15 -21.17
N GLN A 65 -14.33 -2.70 -21.04
CA GLN A 65 -13.56 -2.09 -22.13
C GLN A 65 -12.87 -3.13 -23.03
N ALA A 66 -12.52 -4.30 -22.50
CA ALA A 66 -11.89 -5.40 -23.25
C ALA A 66 -12.38 -6.76 -22.74
N PRO A 67 -13.50 -7.29 -23.27
CA PRO A 67 -14.07 -8.57 -22.87
C PRO A 67 -13.25 -9.75 -23.43
N GLY A 68 -12.02 -9.93 -22.95
CA GLY A 68 -11.25 -11.15 -23.12
C GLY A 68 -11.53 -12.13 -21.97
N GLY A 69 -11.58 -13.44 -22.27
CA GLY A 69 -11.76 -14.51 -21.27
C GLY A 69 -10.70 -14.57 -20.15
N LEU A 70 -9.71 -13.68 -20.21
CA LEU A 70 -8.59 -13.53 -19.28
C LEU A 70 -8.85 -12.51 -18.16
N SER A 71 -9.94 -11.74 -18.26
CA SER A 71 -10.21 -10.67 -17.32
C SER A 71 -10.57 -11.19 -15.92
N GLY A 72 -11.21 -12.36 -15.82
CA GLY A 72 -11.51 -13.01 -14.54
C GLY A 72 -10.25 -13.42 -13.77
N THR A 73 -9.27 -14.03 -14.45
CA THR A 73 -7.99 -14.44 -13.83
C THR A 73 -7.19 -13.24 -13.35
N LYS A 74 -7.18 -12.12 -14.10
CA LYS A 74 -6.53 -10.86 -13.68
C LYS A 74 -7.13 -10.32 -12.38
N VAL A 75 -8.45 -10.40 -12.22
CA VAL A 75 -9.15 -9.95 -11.01
C VAL A 75 -8.81 -10.85 -9.81
N VAL A 76 -8.88 -12.18 -9.97
CA VAL A 76 -8.55 -13.12 -8.89
C VAL A 76 -7.07 -13.01 -8.49
N PHE A 77 -6.16 -12.90 -9.45
CA PHE A 77 -4.74 -12.73 -9.18
C PHE A 77 -4.43 -11.41 -8.46
N SER A 78 -5.10 -10.32 -8.86
CA SER A 78 -4.98 -9.04 -8.16
C SER A 78 -5.52 -9.11 -6.72
N LEU A 79 -6.61 -9.85 -6.51
CA LEU A 79 -7.14 -10.12 -5.17
C LEU A 79 -6.10 -10.85 -4.30
N CYS A 80 -5.45 -11.89 -4.86
CA CYS A 80 -4.37 -12.62 -4.20
C CYS A 80 -3.19 -11.70 -3.84
N LEU A 81 -2.78 -10.82 -4.75
CA LEU A 81 -1.71 -9.84 -4.50
C LEU A 81 -2.05 -8.87 -3.36
N VAL A 82 -3.30 -8.45 -3.22
CA VAL A 82 -3.75 -7.56 -2.14
C VAL A 82 -3.85 -8.30 -0.80
N LEU A 83 -4.32 -9.54 -0.82
CA LEU A 83 -4.47 -10.38 0.36
C LEU A 83 -3.13 -10.94 0.86
N ALA A 84 -2.15 -11.16 -0.02
CA ALA A 84 -0.88 -11.78 0.34
C ALA A 84 -0.13 -11.01 1.46
N PRO A 85 0.05 -9.68 1.42
CA PRO A 85 0.63 -8.94 2.53
C PRO A 85 -0.16 -9.11 3.84
N ALA A 86 -1.49 -9.15 3.77
CA ALA A 86 -2.35 -9.32 4.95
C ALA A 86 -2.12 -10.70 5.59
N VAL A 87 -2.13 -11.76 4.78
CA VAL A 87 -1.96 -13.14 5.23
C VAL A 87 -0.54 -13.38 5.75
N VAL A 88 0.48 -12.92 5.01
CA VAL A 88 1.89 -13.08 5.43
C VAL A 88 2.14 -12.36 6.75
N THR A 89 1.69 -11.11 6.90
CA THR A 89 1.87 -10.37 8.15
C THR A 89 1.08 -10.96 9.31
N HIS A 90 -0.08 -11.55 9.05
CA HIS A 90 -0.87 -12.25 10.07
C HIS A 90 -0.15 -13.53 10.54
N LEU A 91 0.38 -14.33 9.61
CA LEU A 91 1.16 -15.53 9.92
C LEU A 91 2.43 -15.18 10.72
N LEU A 92 3.15 -14.11 10.34
CA LEU A 92 4.31 -13.65 11.10
C LEU A 92 3.93 -13.13 12.49
N ALA A 93 2.81 -12.41 12.61
CA ALA A 93 2.29 -11.98 13.91
C ALA A 93 1.92 -13.18 14.81
N ARG A 94 1.32 -14.22 14.22
CA ARG A 94 1.01 -15.51 14.88
C ARG A 94 2.25 -16.24 15.35
N LEU A 95 3.24 -16.40 14.48
CA LEU A 95 4.52 -17.04 14.81
C LEU A 95 5.26 -16.33 15.95
N TRP A 96 5.04 -15.02 16.13
CA TRP A 96 5.67 -14.24 17.20
C TRP A 96 4.74 -13.97 18.40
N GLY A 97 3.53 -14.53 18.44
CA GLY A 97 2.58 -14.35 19.55
C GLY A 97 2.04 -12.91 19.67
N ARG A 98 2.04 -12.14 18.58
CA ARG A 98 1.67 -10.72 18.51
C ARG A 98 0.37 -10.49 17.74
N GLU A 99 -0.48 -11.50 17.60
CA GLU A 99 -1.74 -11.44 16.85
C GLU A 99 -2.67 -10.32 17.32
N ALA A 100 -2.72 -10.04 18.62
CA ALA A 100 -3.56 -8.98 19.19
C ALA A 100 -3.18 -7.57 18.67
N LEU A 101 -1.95 -7.37 18.19
CA LEU A 101 -1.50 -6.11 17.62
C LEU A 101 -1.71 -6.04 16.10
N TRP A 102 -1.99 -7.18 15.46
CA TRP A 102 -2.11 -7.29 14.01
C TRP A 102 -3.22 -6.40 13.43
N PRO A 103 -4.45 -6.32 14.00
CA PRO A 103 -5.50 -5.48 13.42
C PRO A 103 -5.09 -4.01 13.35
N ARG A 104 -4.50 -3.48 14.42
CA ARG A 104 -4.02 -2.08 14.46
C ARG A 104 -2.87 -1.85 13.47
N TYR A 105 -1.94 -2.79 13.39
CA TYR A 105 -0.87 -2.75 12.37
C TYR A 105 -1.45 -2.73 10.96
N MET A 106 -2.38 -3.64 10.65
CA MET A 106 -2.92 -3.80 9.31
C MET A 106 -3.73 -2.56 8.89
N THR A 107 -4.58 -2.03 9.78
CA THR A 107 -5.29 -0.77 9.55
C THR A 107 -4.31 0.37 9.30
N ALA A 108 -3.26 0.51 10.11
CA ALA A 108 -2.26 1.56 9.93
C ALA A 108 -1.49 1.39 8.61
N ALA A 109 -1.09 0.17 8.26
CA ALA A 109 -0.37 -0.12 7.02
C ALA A 109 -1.22 0.19 5.79
N LEU A 110 -2.49 -0.24 5.77
CA LEU A 110 -3.42 0.04 4.67
C LEU A 110 -3.64 1.53 4.45
N TRP A 111 -3.79 2.29 5.54
CA TRP A 111 -3.91 3.74 5.45
C TRP A 111 -2.60 4.42 5.06
N CYS A 112 -1.46 3.99 5.60
CA CYS A 112 -0.16 4.57 5.27
C CYS A 112 0.26 4.28 3.82
N ASP A 113 -0.21 3.21 3.20
CA ASP A 113 0.06 2.90 1.79
C ASP A 113 -0.39 4.04 0.85
N TRP A 114 -1.49 4.71 1.18
CA TRP A 114 -1.96 5.90 0.45
C TRP A 114 -0.98 7.08 0.51
N LEU A 115 -0.18 7.19 1.57
CA LEU A 115 0.86 8.23 1.63
C LEU A 115 1.90 8.05 0.54
N VAL A 116 2.21 6.81 0.16
CA VAL A 116 3.16 6.54 -0.92
C VAL A 116 2.63 7.08 -2.25
N LEU A 117 1.32 6.94 -2.50
CA LEU A 117 0.66 7.53 -3.67
C LEU A 117 0.70 9.07 -3.64
N PHE A 118 0.43 9.69 -2.49
CA PHE A 118 0.54 11.15 -2.35
C PHE A 118 1.97 11.65 -2.54
N VAL A 119 2.96 10.93 -2.01
CA VAL A 119 4.38 11.25 -2.19
C VAL A 119 4.79 11.08 -3.65
N MET A 120 4.33 10.03 -4.32
CA MET A 120 4.56 9.83 -5.75
C MET A 120 3.97 10.98 -6.57
N LEU A 121 2.69 11.33 -6.33
CA LEU A 121 2.01 12.42 -7.05
C LEU A 121 2.68 13.77 -6.81
N GLY A 122 3.05 14.07 -5.56
CA GLY A 122 3.81 15.27 -5.21
C GLY A 122 5.20 15.29 -5.83
N SER A 123 5.87 14.13 -5.91
CA SER A 123 7.17 14.00 -6.56
C SER A 123 7.07 14.24 -8.06
N VAL A 124 6.07 13.67 -8.74
CA VAL A 124 5.81 13.93 -10.17
C VAL A 124 5.51 15.40 -10.43
N ALA A 125 4.66 16.02 -9.60
CA ALA A 125 4.34 17.44 -9.72
C ALA A 125 5.58 18.33 -9.54
N LEU A 126 6.42 18.04 -8.54
CA LEU A 126 7.68 18.75 -8.31
C LEU A 126 8.64 18.55 -9.49
N LEU A 127 8.76 17.32 -9.98
CA LEU A 127 9.58 16.96 -11.14
C LEU A 127 9.17 17.79 -12.37
N ALA A 128 7.87 17.91 -12.62
CA ALA A 128 7.31 18.68 -13.74
C ALA A 128 7.58 20.18 -13.65
N VAL A 129 7.71 20.74 -12.44
CA VAL A 129 8.04 22.17 -12.24
C VAL A 129 9.54 22.43 -12.29
N VAL A 130 10.34 21.52 -11.73
CA VAL A 130 11.78 21.71 -11.55
C VAL A 130 12.58 21.34 -12.80
N LEU A 131 12.12 20.36 -13.58
CA LEU A 131 12.88 19.88 -14.73
C LEU A 131 12.51 20.65 -16.01
N PRO A 132 13.46 21.36 -16.62
CA PRO A 132 13.24 21.96 -17.93
C PRO A 132 13.00 20.88 -18.98
N SER A 133 12.25 21.23 -20.03
CA SER A 133 11.73 20.35 -21.10
C SER A 133 12.77 19.58 -21.94
N GLY A 134 14.05 19.58 -21.55
CA GLY A 134 15.16 18.88 -22.23
C GLY A 134 15.98 17.96 -21.33
N THR A 135 15.60 17.71 -20.08
CA THR A 135 16.33 16.78 -19.21
C THR A 135 16.11 15.32 -19.57
N ASN A 136 17.17 14.54 -19.46
CA ASN A 136 17.17 13.11 -19.77
C ASN A 136 16.10 12.35 -18.97
N THR A 137 15.09 11.84 -19.68
CA THR A 137 13.95 11.10 -19.15
C THR A 137 14.37 9.95 -18.24
N LEU A 138 15.48 9.25 -18.56
CA LEU A 138 16.01 8.18 -17.72
C LEU A 138 16.38 8.66 -16.31
N LYS A 139 17.02 9.83 -16.20
CA LYS A 139 17.41 10.39 -14.90
C LYS A 139 16.19 10.78 -14.07
N ALA A 140 15.19 11.38 -14.72
CA ALA A 140 13.94 11.77 -14.07
C ALA A 140 13.17 10.53 -13.52
N VAL A 141 13.10 9.47 -14.32
CA VAL A 141 12.47 8.19 -13.93
C VAL A 141 13.24 7.52 -12.79
N LEU A 142 14.56 7.42 -12.88
CA LEU A 142 15.41 6.84 -11.83
C LEU A 142 15.26 7.58 -10.49
N LEU A 143 15.25 8.92 -10.54
CA LEU A 143 15.14 9.74 -9.34
C LEU A 143 13.76 9.61 -8.69
N LEU A 144 12.69 9.64 -9.49
CA LEU A 144 11.33 9.41 -9.02
C LEU A 144 11.19 8.02 -8.36
N ASN A 145 11.61 6.97 -9.05
CA ASN A 145 11.52 5.61 -8.54
C ASN A 145 12.38 5.40 -7.29
N GLY A 146 13.58 5.99 -7.24
CA GLY A 146 14.46 5.93 -6.07
C GLY A 146 13.82 6.56 -4.82
N VAL A 147 13.23 7.75 -4.97
CA VAL A 147 12.54 8.43 -3.86
C VAL A 147 11.32 7.64 -3.40
N VAL A 148 10.47 7.19 -4.33
CA VAL A 148 9.24 6.44 -4.01
C VAL A 148 9.59 5.09 -3.37
N LEU A 149 10.54 4.35 -3.92
CA LEU A 149 10.98 3.06 -3.40
C LEU A 149 11.61 3.20 -2.00
N GLY A 150 12.50 4.18 -1.84
CA GLY A 150 13.15 4.45 -0.56
C GLY A 150 12.15 4.83 0.53
N TYR A 151 11.20 5.70 0.22
CA TYR A 151 10.13 6.09 1.14
C TYR A 151 9.20 4.92 1.47
N ASN A 152 8.79 4.13 0.47
CA ASN A 152 7.92 2.98 0.65
C ASN A 152 8.57 1.91 1.55
N LEU A 153 9.83 1.59 1.31
CA LEU A 153 10.58 0.62 2.10
C LEU A 153 10.75 1.08 3.54
N TRP A 154 11.12 2.35 3.73
CA TRP A 154 11.25 2.95 5.05
C TRP A 154 9.92 2.96 5.80
N LEU A 155 8.82 3.36 5.16
CA LEU A 155 7.50 3.45 5.76
C LEU A 155 6.99 2.06 6.16
N THR A 156 7.11 1.08 5.27
CA THR A 156 6.68 -0.30 5.55
C THR A 156 7.49 -0.91 6.70
N TRP A 157 8.81 -0.72 6.70
CA TRP A 157 9.67 -1.14 7.81
C TRP A 157 9.28 -0.47 9.12
N PHE A 158 9.08 0.85 9.11
CA PHE A 158 8.75 1.61 10.31
C PHE A 158 7.38 1.22 10.88
N VAL A 159 6.35 1.12 10.04
CA VAL A 159 5.00 0.72 10.45
C VAL A 159 4.99 -0.73 10.94
N ALA A 160 5.71 -1.66 10.31
CA ALA A 160 5.84 -3.03 10.81
C ALA A 160 6.53 -3.09 12.17
N ARG A 161 7.60 -2.31 12.34
CA ARG A 161 8.34 -2.24 13.61
C ARG A 161 7.48 -1.72 14.75
N VAL A 162 6.80 -0.59 14.54
CA VAL A 162 6.02 0.08 15.59
C VAL A 162 4.68 -0.63 15.80
N GLY A 163 4.01 -1.07 14.74
CA GLY A 163 2.69 -1.69 14.80
C GLY A 163 2.68 -3.08 15.45
N LEU A 164 3.69 -3.92 15.17
CA LEU A 164 3.82 -5.25 15.78
C LEU A 164 4.75 -5.27 17.00
N ALA A 165 5.26 -4.10 17.42
CA ALA A 165 6.24 -3.94 18.49
C ALA A 165 7.48 -4.85 18.32
N LEU A 166 8.02 -4.89 17.10
CA LEU A 166 9.12 -5.77 16.71
C LEU A 166 10.49 -5.10 16.86
N GLY A 167 11.53 -5.92 17.06
CA GLY A 167 12.92 -5.49 16.91
C GLY A 167 13.27 -5.19 15.45
N VAL A 168 14.36 -4.44 15.22
CA VAL A 168 14.81 -3.98 13.89
C VAL A 168 14.93 -5.14 12.89
N TRP A 169 15.58 -6.23 13.31
CA TRP A 169 15.80 -7.42 12.47
C TRP A 169 14.50 -8.13 12.09
N ARG A 170 13.55 -8.25 13.03
CA ARG A 170 12.25 -8.88 12.75
C ARG A 170 11.40 -8.03 11.80
N ALA A 171 11.47 -6.71 11.90
CA ALA A 171 10.81 -5.82 10.94
C ALA A 171 11.39 -5.96 9.52
N ILE A 172 12.71 -6.13 9.38
CA ILE A 172 13.34 -6.44 8.08
C ILE A 172 12.81 -7.76 7.53
N VAL A 173 12.69 -8.81 8.36
CA VAL A 173 12.12 -10.09 7.95
C VAL A 173 10.68 -9.93 7.45
N VAL A 174 9.84 -9.12 8.10
CA VAL A 174 8.48 -8.83 7.61
C VAL A 174 8.53 -8.21 6.21
N VAL A 175 9.35 -7.18 6.02
CA VAL A 175 9.47 -6.48 4.74
C VAL A 175 9.95 -7.43 3.64
N ILE A 176 10.99 -8.22 3.91
CA ILE A 176 11.51 -9.21 2.96
C ILE A 176 10.46 -10.27 2.65
N ALA A 177 9.77 -10.80 3.66
CA ALA A 177 8.75 -11.84 3.48
C ALA A 177 7.57 -11.34 2.64
N VAL A 178 7.10 -10.11 2.89
CA VAL A 178 6.03 -9.49 2.09
C VAL A 178 6.52 -9.24 0.67
N ALA A 179 7.72 -8.68 0.49
CA ALA A 179 8.30 -8.45 -0.83
C ALA A 179 8.47 -9.76 -1.61
N SER A 180 9.01 -10.82 -0.98
CA SER A 180 9.19 -12.12 -1.61
C SER A 180 7.87 -12.79 -1.95
N ALA A 181 6.82 -12.60 -1.14
CA ALA A 181 5.49 -13.14 -1.44
C ALA A 181 4.88 -12.44 -2.65
N VAL A 182 5.00 -11.11 -2.73
CA VAL A 182 4.51 -10.31 -3.87
C VAL A 182 5.30 -10.64 -5.14
N LEU A 183 6.63 -10.71 -5.06
CA LEU A 183 7.49 -11.09 -6.19
C LEU A 183 7.22 -12.52 -6.64
N GLY A 184 7.12 -13.47 -5.70
CA GLY A 184 6.81 -14.86 -6.01
C GLY A 184 5.44 -15.02 -6.67
N LEU A 185 4.43 -14.28 -6.22
CA LEU A 185 3.13 -14.21 -6.90
C LEU A 185 3.28 -13.61 -8.31
N GLY A 186 4.06 -12.54 -8.47
CA GLY A 186 4.35 -11.92 -9.76
C GLY A 186 5.00 -12.90 -10.75
N GLU A 187 6.04 -13.61 -10.34
CA GLU A 187 6.68 -14.65 -11.16
C GLU A 187 5.72 -15.81 -11.47
N LEU A 188 4.88 -16.19 -10.50
CA LEU A 188 3.85 -17.22 -10.72
C LEU A 188 2.81 -16.77 -11.77
N SER A 189 2.46 -15.48 -11.83
CA SER A 189 1.62 -14.95 -12.91
C SER A 189 2.30 -14.95 -14.27
N ALA A 190 3.62 -14.81 -14.33
CA ALA A 190 4.36 -14.92 -15.59
C ALA A 190 4.36 -16.36 -16.14
N LEU A 191 4.22 -17.36 -15.26
CA LEU A 191 4.12 -18.77 -15.60
C LEU A 191 2.70 -19.25 -15.93
N LEU A 192 1.66 -18.51 -15.55
CA LEU A 192 0.26 -18.81 -15.86
C LEU A 192 -0.07 -18.39 -17.30
N PRO A 193 -0.45 -19.33 -18.20
CA PRO A 193 -0.85 -18.99 -19.55
C PRO A 193 -2.19 -18.24 -19.55
N PRO A 194 -2.37 -17.22 -20.39
CA PRO A 194 -1.43 -16.62 -21.33
C PRO A 194 -0.82 -15.34 -20.74
N HIS A 195 0.51 -15.29 -20.75
CA HIS A 195 1.39 -14.11 -20.63
C HIS A 195 0.74 -12.82 -20.11
N TYR A 196 0.20 -12.83 -18.90
CA TYR A 196 -0.11 -11.60 -18.22
C TYR A 196 1.21 -11.06 -17.70
N ALA A 197 1.84 -10.19 -18.48
CA ALA A 197 2.97 -9.40 -18.06
C ALA A 197 2.40 -8.08 -17.52
N PRO A 198 2.02 -8.00 -16.22
CA PRO A 198 1.43 -6.79 -15.65
C PRO A 198 2.35 -5.57 -15.85
N TRP A 199 3.65 -5.78 -15.92
CA TRP A 199 4.62 -4.72 -16.23
C TRP A 199 4.56 -4.23 -17.67
N GLN A 200 4.26 -5.08 -18.65
CA GLN A 200 4.15 -4.68 -20.06
C GLN A 200 2.85 -3.93 -20.34
N ASP A 201 1.72 -4.35 -19.75
CA ASP A 201 0.45 -3.64 -19.86
C ASP A 201 0.52 -2.24 -19.18
N PHE A 202 1.28 -2.10 -18.08
CA PHE A 202 1.48 -0.82 -17.39
C PHE A 202 2.54 0.09 -18.04
N LEU A 203 3.56 -0.51 -18.69
CA LEU A 203 4.64 0.18 -19.40
C LEU A 203 4.39 0.29 -20.91
N ALA A 204 3.20 -0.09 -21.40
CA ALA A 204 2.78 0.09 -22.78
C ALA A 204 2.69 1.59 -23.12
N LEU A 205 3.86 2.17 -23.36
CA LEU A 205 4.10 3.09 -24.47
C LEU A 205 3.30 2.57 -25.66
N PRO A 206 2.64 3.45 -26.44
CA PRO A 206 1.88 3.04 -27.61
C PRO A 206 2.83 2.32 -28.57
N THR A 207 2.87 0.98 -28.49
CA THR A 207 3.48 0.16 -29.52
C THR A 207 2.51 0.23 -30.67
N SER A 208 2.91 0.99 -31.68
CA SER A 208 2.33 1.07 -33.01
C SER A 208 1.64 -0.25 -33.38
N HIS A 209 0.32 -0.19 -33.58
CA HIS A 209 -0.36 -1.15 -34.44
C HIS A 209 0.35 -1.12 -35.80
N GLY A 210 1.20 -2.12 -36.02
CA GLY A 210 1.84 -2.41 -37.30
C GLY A 210 1.00 -3.44 -38.03
N VAL A 211 0.32 -2.95 -39.05
CA VAL A 211 -0.39 -3.68 -40.12
C VAL A 211 0.35 -4.94 -40.56
N GLY A 212 -0.42 -6.02 -40.73
CA GLY A 212 -0.08 -7.24 -41.45
C GLY A 212 -1.36 -8.00 -41.78
#